data_AF-A0A2J0LXB8-F1
#
_entry.id   AF-A0A2J0LXB8-F1
#
_cell.length_a   1.000
_cell.length_b   1.000
_cell.length_c   1.000
_cell.angle_alpha   90.00
_cell.angle_beta   90.00
_cell.angle_gamma   90.00
#
_symmetry.space_group_name_H-M   'P 1'
#
loop_
_entity.id
_entity.type
_entity.pdbx_description
1 polymer ?
#
loop_
_entity_poly.entity_id
_entity_poly.type
_entity_poly.pdbx_seq_one_letter_code
_entity_poly.pdbx_strand_id
1 'polypeptide(L)'
;MVEYIIKEKNIWLVIPATNSGKFRFKKRKNRLDFGETFSTRECCFDEYTYLEWQIGYDVPVKDVEDGEKNTKLNKKSFTGSNGKIKYPYELSEIFYTAIELNLISKEEVTCLLGEIQKYTQFIDEKSISVEHHSKLSINGVNFEETSIKLPTLFMVETLDETQIEVSIQKQQYASGVQPMVYFCIPLKSFTNSSDLLGKSSVSGDKLRYVISQSNVQNLLNLMKVFGMASKRHNHDIIQIIRTLLEIIG
;
A
#
# COMPACT_ATOMS: atom_id res chain seq x y z
N MET A 1 -12.17 -5.02 2.67
CA MET A 1 -12.06 -3.62 2.19
C MET A 1 -11.91 -2.74 3.42
N VAL A 2 -11.12 -1.67 3.36
CA VAL A 2 -11.11 -0.69 4.45
C VAL A 2 -12.47 -0.01 4.47
N GLU A 3 -13.14 -0.05 5.61
CA GLU A 3 -14.30 0.78 5.85
C GLU A 3 -13.81 2.21 6.08
N TYR A 4 -14.38 3.20 5.39
CA TYR A 4 -14.05 4.59 5.65
C TYR A 4 -15.29 5.43 5.90
N ILE A 5 -15.15 6.37 6.84
CA ILE A 5 -16.21 7.27 7.29
C ILE A 5 -15.72 8.71 7.09
N ILE A 6 -16.60 9.59 6.61
CA ILE A 6 -16.30 11.02 6.52
C ILE A 6 -16.81 11.70 7.79
N LYS A 7 -15.92 12.38 8.52
CA LYS A 7 -16.27 13.15 9.71
C LYS A 7 -15.41 14.40 9.80
N GLU A 8 -16.04 15.56 10.00
CA GLU A 8 -15.34 16.85 10.18
C GLU A 8 -14.35 17.17 9.03
N LYS A 9 -14.75 16.89 7.78
CA LYS A 9 -13.91 17.01 6.57
C LYS A 9 -12.66 16.11 6.54
N ASN A 10 -12.59 15.10 7.39
CA ASN A 10 -11.51 14.11 7.42
C ASN A 10 -12.03 12.73 6.98
N ILE A 11 -11.11 11.89 6.50
CA ILE A 11 -11.38 10.51 6.11
C ILE A 11 -10.89 9.59 7.24
N TRP A 12 -11.83 8.89 7.88
CA TRP A 12 -11.54 7.95 8.95
C TRP A 12 -11.46 6.55 8.38
N LEU A 13 -10.25 6.02 8.25
CA LEU A 13 -10.01 4.64 7.85
C LEU A 13 -10.16 3.73 9.08
N VAL A 14 -11.15 2.86 9.04
CA VAL A 14 -11.49 1.91 10.11
C VAL A 14 -10.94 0.54 9.74
N ILE A 15 -9.92 0.12 10.47
CA ILE A 15 -9.14 -1.07 10.14
C ILE A 15 -9.27 -2.09 11.28
N PRO A 16 -9.67 -3.34 11.00
CA PRO A 16 -9.71 -4.38 12.02
C PRO A 16 -8.32 -4.57 12.66
N ALA A 17 -8.27 -4.66 13.99
CA ALA A 17 -7.04 -4.90 14.74
C ALA A 17 -6.61 -6.38 14.69
N THR A 18 -6.69 -7.00 13.51
CA THR A 18 -6.39 -8.42 13.27
C THR A 18 -5.73 -8.60 11.92
N ASN A 19 -4.83 -9.57 11.81
CA ASN A 19 -4.26 -9.98 10.53
C ASN A 19 -5.37 -10.54 9.62
N SER A 20 -5.57 -9.92 8.45
CA SER A 20 -6.55 -10.41 7.47
C SER A 20 -6.24 -9.86 6.08
N GLY A 21 -6.23 -10.74 5.08
CA GLY A 21 -6.00 -10.37 3.68
C GLY A 21 -4.76 -9.50 3.51
N LYS A 22 -4.95 -8.24 3.11
CA LYS A 22 -3.92 -7.21 2.86
C LYS A 22 -3.34 -6.54 4.12
N PHE A 23 -3.92 -6.79 5.30
CA PHE A 23 -3.49 -6.21 6.57
C PHE A 23 -2.65 -7.21 7.36
N ARG A 24 -1.46 -6.78 7.77
CA ARG A 24 -0.56 -7.55 8.64
C ARG A 24 0.00 -6.63 9.73
N PHE A 25 -0.24 -6.97 10.98
CA PHE A 25 0.41 -6.33 12.11
C PHE A 25 1.78 -6.96 12.32
N LYS A 26 2.78 -6.09 12.41
CA LYS A 26 4.18 -6.46 12.52
C LYS A 26 4.84 -5.66 13.63
N LYS A 27 5.97 -6.16 14.12
CA LYS A 27 6.83 -5.47 15.07
C LYS A 27 8.21 -5.24 14.49
N ARG A 28 8.77 -4.05 14.71
CA ARG A 28 10.16 -3.71 14.37
C ARG A 28 10.70 -2.64 15.31
N LYS A 29 12.00 -2.70 15.61
CA LYS A 29 12.65 -1.71 16.47
C LYS A 29 13.03 -0.46 15.69
N ASN A 30 13.68 -0.62 14.53
CA ASN A 30 13.99 0.49 13.64
C ASN A 30 13.07 0.49 12.41
N ARG A 31 12.86 1.69 11.85
CA ARG A 31 11.97 1.89 10.69
C ARG A 31 12.43 1.20 9.40
N LEU A 32 13.68 0.75 9.33
CA LEU A 32 14.25 0.05 8.17
C LEU A 32 14.49 -1.43 8.45
N ASP A 33 14.21 -1.90 9.67
CA ASP A 33 14.37 -3.30 10.03
C ASP A 33 13.26 -4.15 9.39
N PHE A 34 13.57 -5.44 9.24
CA PHE A 34 12.57 -6.44 8.90
C PHE A 34 11.49 -6.50 10.00
N GLY A 35 10.22 -6.39 9.59
CA GLY A 35 9.09 -6.50 10.50
C GLY A 35 8.62 -7.94 10.66
N GLU A 36 8.57 -8.42 11.89
CA GLU A 36 8.07 -9.75 12.22
C GLU A 36 6.55 -9.70 12.43
N THR A 37 5.81 -10.56 11.71
CA THR A 37 4.37 -10.70 11.91
C THR A 37 4.11 -11.41 13.23
N PHE A 38 3.11 -10.96 13.98
CA PHE A 38 2.69 -11.60 15.23
C PHE A 38 1.19 -11.89 15.24
N SER A 39 0.77 -12.82 16.09
CA SER A 39 -0.64 -13.12 16.33
C SER A 39 -1.26 -12.03 17.21
N THR A 40 -2.11 -11.18 16.62
CA THR A 40 -2.75 -10.06 17.35
C THR A 40 -3.70 -10.53 18.46
N ARG A 41 -4.11 -11.81 18.45
CA ARG A 41 -4.96 -12.43 19.47
C ARG A 41 -4.17 -12.93 20.68
N GLU A 42 -2.91 -13.27 20.48
CA GLU A 42 -2.08 -13.95 21.48
C GLU A 42 -1.00 -13.05 22.05
N CYS A 43 -0.55 -12.05 21.28
CA CYS A 43 0.47 -11.10 21.73
C CYS A 43 -0.09 -9.68 21.81
N CYS A 44 0.38 -8.94 22.82
CA CYS A 44 0.00 -7.56 23.02
C CYS A 44 0.57 -6.63 21.95
N PHE A 45 -0.21 -5.61 21.62
CA PHE A 45 0.24 -4.43 20.88
C PHE A 45 1.18 -3.59 21.76
N ASP A 46 2.22 -3.03 21.16
CA ASP A 46 3.27 -2.23 21.82
C ASP A 46 3.77 -1.09 20.92
N GLU A 47 4.73 -0.30 21.40
CA GLU A 47 5.32 0.83 20.67
C GLU A 47 6.05 0.45 19.38
N TYR A 48 6.45 -0.83 19.25
CA TYR A 48 7.10 -1.38 18.06
C TYR A 48 6.10 -1.87 17.01
N THR A 49 4.82 -1.90 17.38
CA THR A 49 3.75 -2.41 16.52
C THR A 49 3.43 -1.40 15.42
N TYR A 50 3.28 -1.90 14.20
CA TYR A 50 2.75 -1.17 13.06
C TYR A 50 1.84 -2.08 12.23
N LEU A 51 0.93 -1.45 11.50
CA LEU A 51 0.16 -2.10 10.45
C LEU A 51 0.93 -1.99 9.14
N GLU A 52 1.21 -3.10 8.50
CA GLU A 52 1.56 -3.17 7.09
C GLU A 52 0.29 -3.42 6.27
N TRP A 53 -0.04 -2.49 5.38
CA TRP A 53 -1.15 -2.61 4.46
C TRP A 53 -0.65 -2.70 3.02
N GLN A 54 -0.82 -3.87 2.40
CA GLN A 54 -0.60 -4.05 0.96
C GLN A 54 -1.73 -3.41 0.15
N ILE A 55 -1.71 -2.08 0.10
CA ILE A 55 -2.74 -1.27 -0.54
C ILE A 55 -2.73 -1.48 -2.06
N GLY A 56 -3.90 -1.50 -2.68
CA GLY A 56 -4.10 -1.47 -4.12
C GLY A 56 -4.74 -0.17 -4.59
N TYR A 57 -4.88 0.00 -5.90
CA TYR A 57 -5.41 1.22 -6.52
C TYR A 57 -6.49 0.94 -7.59
N ASP A 58 -6.68 -0.31 -8.01
CA ASP A 58 -7.67 -0.67 -9.01
C ASP A 58 -8.28 -2.05 -8.77
N VAL A 59 -9.34 -2.33 -9.51
CA VAL A 59 -10.02 -3.62 -9.54
C VAL A 59 -10.57 -3.90 -10.95
N PRO A 60 -10.44 -5.12 -11.50
CA PRO A 60 -11.12 -5.49 -12.73
C PRO A 60 -12.64 -5.28 -12.62
N VAL A 61 -13.27 -4.81 -13.69
CA VAL A 61 -14.74 -4.64 -13.75
C VAL A 61 -15.44 -5.97 -13.46
N LYS A 62 -14.92 -7.07 -14.03
CA LYS A 62 -15.44 -8.41 -13.84
C LYS A 62 -15.52 -8.81 -12.35
N ASP A 63 -14.49 -8.53 -11.55
CA ASP A 63 -14.46 -8.87 -10.13
C ASP A 63 -15.54 -8.08 -9.33
N VAL A 64 -15.96 -6.92 -9.84
CA VAL A 64 -17.07 -6.14 -9.27
C VAL A 64 -18.42 -6.69 -9.72
N GLU A 65 -18.56 -7.08 -10.98
CA GLU A 65 -19.77 -7.70 -11.54
C GLU A 65 -20.06 -9.08 -10.90
N ASP A 66 -19.00 -9.86 -10.65
CA ASP A 66 -19.07 -11.17 -9.99
C ASP A 66 -19.29 -11.05 -8.47
N GLY A 67 -19.29 -9.82 -7.93
CA GLY A 67 -19.51 -9.54 -6.50
C GLY A 67 -18.33 -9.87 -5.59
N GLU A 68 -17.16 -10.23 -6.14
CA GLU A 68 -15.94 -10.53 -5.37
C GLU A 68 -15.35 -9.28 -4.70
N LYS A 69 -15.55 -8.12 -5.34
CA LYS A 69 -15.10 -6.80 -4.90
C LYS A 69 -16.23 -5.80 -5.09
N ASN A 70 -16.10 -4.66 -4.42
CA ASN A 70 -17.03 -3.54 -4.57
C ASN A 70 -16.20 -2.24 -4.59
N THR A 71 -16.62 -1.27 -5.37
CA THR A 71 -16.04 0.07 -5.42
C THR A 71 -17.17 1.07 -5.61
N LYS A 72 -17.07 2.22 -4.94
CA LYS A 72 -17.96 3.36 -5.12
C LYS A 72 -17.66 4.13 -6.41
N LEU A 73 -16.48 3.92 -7.01
CA LEU A 73 -16.04 4.54 -8.26
C LEU A 73 -16.30 3.64 -9.48
N ASN A 74 -17.51 3.12 -9.59
CA ASN A 74 -17.93 2.23 -10.69
C ASN A 74 -18.61 2.95 -11.88
N LYS A 75 -18.73 4.28 -11.84
CA LYS A 75 -19.36 5.07 -12.92
C LYS A 75 -18.50 5.23 -14.17
N LYS A 76 -17.17 5.25 -13.99
CA LYS A 76 -16.19 5.34 -15.08
C LYS A 76 -15.12 4.29 -14.89
N SER A 77 -14.82 3.59 -15.97
CA SER A 77 -13.74 2.61 -16.05
C SER A 77 -12.60 3.12 -16.90
N PHE A 78 -11.45 2.46 -16.79
CA PHE A 78 -10.29 2.71 -17.64
C PHE A 78 -9.69 1.39 -18.12
N THR A 79 -8.88 1.46 -19.18
CA THR A 79 -8.13 0.31 -19.69
C THR A 79 -6.76 0.27 -19.03
N GLY A 80 -6.54 -0.75 -18.20
CA GLY A 80 -5.24 -0.99 -17.57
C GLY A 80 -4.17 -1.41 -18.58
N SER A 81 -2.92 -1.37 -18.16
CA SER A 81 -1.73 -1.76 -18.92
C SER A 81 -1.75 -3.22 -19.40
N ASN A 82 -2.54 -4.06 -18.74
CA ASN A 82 -2.78 -5.45 -19.11
C ASN A 82 -3.97 -5.64 -20.09
N GLY A 83 -4.53 -4.55 -20.62
CA GLY A 83 -5.67 -4.56 -21.53
C GLY A 83 -7.03 -4.82 -20.87
N LYS A 84 -7.08 -5.09 -19.56
CA LYS A 84 -8.34 -5.30 -18.84
C LYS A 84 -9.01 -3.96 -18.55
N ILE A 85 -10.34 -3.94 -18.60
CA ILE A 85 -11.14 -2.81 -18.11
C ILE A 85 -11.22 -2.91 -16.59
N LYS A 86 -10.93 -1.79 -15.92
CA LYS A 86 -10.83 -1.70 -14.46
C LYS A 86 -11.57 -0.48 -13.94
N TYR A 87 -11.97 -0.54 -12.67
CA TYR A 87 -12.43 0.60 -11.90
C TYR A 87 -11.33 1.09 -10.93
N PRO A 88 -11.28 2.39 -10.64
CA PRO A 88 -10.53 2.90 -9.49
C PRO A 88 -11.01 2.23 -8.19
N TYR A 89 -10.09 1.89 -7.30
CA TYR A 89 -10.40 1.12 -6.08
C TYR A 89 -9.42 1.41 -4.95
N GLU A 90 -9.88 1.28 -3.70
CA GLU A 90 -9.05 1.36 -2.50
C GLU A 90 -8.27 2.68 -2.40
N LEU A 91 -6.97 2.74 -2.74
CA LEU A 91 -6.21 4.00 -2.75
C LEU A 91 -6.91 5.07 -3.59
N SER A 92 -7.40 4.71 -4.78
CA SER A 92 -8.01 5.70 -5.68
C SER A 92 -9.33 6.23 -5.17
N GLU A 93 -10.09 5.43 -4.41
CA GLU A 93 -11.32 5.88 -3.74
C GLU A 93 -11.01 6.85 -2.60
N ILE A 94 -9.99 6.53 -1.80
CA ILE A 94 -9.55 7.40 -0.70
C ILE A 94 -8.99 8.72 -1.27
N PHE A 95 -8.21 8.64 -2.35
CA PHE A 95 -7.66 9.80 -3.05
C PHE A 95 -8.78 10.68 -3.62
N TYR A 96 -9.75 10.09 -4.31
CA TYR A 96 -10.92 10.82 -4.82
C TYR A 96 -11.74 11.46 -3.71
N THR A 97 -11.98 10.74 -2.61
CA THR A 97 -12.67 11.28 -1.43
C THR A 97 -11.91 12.49 -0.86
N ALA A 98 -10.57 12.47 -0.85
CA ALA A 98 -9.77 13.61 -0.39
C ALA A 98 -9.93 14.84 -1.29
N ILE A 99 -10.12 14.63 -2.60
CA ILE A 99 -10.43 15.71 -3.55
C ILE A 99 -11.83 16.27 -3.30
N GLU A 100 -12.84 15.43 -3.12
CA GLU A 100 -14.22 15.87 -2.82
C GLU A 100 -14.29 16.69 -1.52
N LEU A 101 -13.44 16.38 -0.54
CA LEU A 101 -13.34 17.10 0.72
C LEU A 101 -12.47 18.37 0.64
N ASN A 102 -11.89 18.68 -0.51
CA ASN A 102 -10.91 19.76 -0.72
C ASN A 102 -9.66 19.64 0.16
N LEU A 103 -9.29 18.42 0.55
CA LEU A 103 -7.98 18.15 1.17
C LEU A 103 -6.86 18.12 0.12
N ILE A 104 -7.21 17.81 -1.14
CA ILE A 104 -6.36 17.89 -2.31
C ILE A 104 -7.11 18.70 -3.37
N SER A 105 -6.49 19.77 -3.86
CA SER A 105 -7.05 20.61 -4.92
C SER A 105 -6.96 19.94 -6.29
N LYS A 106 -7.81 20.38 -7.23
CA LYS A 106 -7.77 19.90 -8.63
C LYS A 106 -6.45 20.27 -9.31
N GLU A 107 -5.88 21.41 -8.93
CA GLU A 107 -4.57 21.89 -9.38
C GLU A 107 -3.47 20.92 -8.94
N GLU A 108 -3.45 20.49 -7.68
CA GLU A 108 -2.50 19.49 -7.18
C GLU A 108 -2.60 18.16 -7.94
N VAL A 109 -3.82 17.70 -8.25
CA VAL A 109 -4.05 16.48 -9.03
C VAL A 109 -3.53 16.64 -10.47
N THR A 110 -3.72 17.81 -11.07
CA THR A 110 -3.24 18.13 -12.42
C THR A 110 -1.71 18.20 -12.47
N CYS A 111 -1.09 18.83 -11.46
CA CYS A 111 0.36 18.84 -11.29
C CYS A 111 0.92 17.43 -11.10
N LEU A 112 0.28 16.61 -10.26
CA LEU A 112 0.66 15.22 -10.04
C LEU A 112 0.63 14.41 -11.34
N LEU A 113 -0.41 14.59 -12.17
CA LEU A 113 -0.49 13.94 -13.48
C LEU A 113 0.69 14.33 -14.37
N GLY A 114 0.98 15.62 -14.47
CA GLY A 114 2.09 16.15 -15.27
C GLY A 114 3.47 15.72 -14.76
N GLU A 115 3.61 15.45 -13.45
CA GLU A 115 4.80 14.88 -12.85
C GLU A 115 4.97 13.39 -13.22
N ILE A 116 3.97 12.55 -12.94
CA ILE A 116 4.03 11.09 -13.14
C ILE A 116 4.21 10.73 -14.62
N GLN A 117 3.65 11.51 -15.55
CA GLN A 117 3.85 11.34 -16.99
C GLN A 117 5.31 11.47 -17.45
N LYS A 118 6.14 12.17 -16.66
CA LYS A 118 7.56 12.40 -16.99
C LYS A 118 8.49 11.34 -16.39
N TYR A 119 7.97 10.40 -15.60
CA TYR A 119 8.80 9.36 -14.99
C TYR A 119 9.39 8.44 -16.05
N THR A 120 10.72 8.29 -16.01
CA THR A 120 11.49 7.44 -16.94
C THR A 120 12.29 6.35 -16.24
N GLN A 121 12.41 6.41 -14.92
CA GLN A 121 13.11 5.45 -14.08
C GLN A 121 12.11 4.72 -13.19
N PHE A 122 12.19 3.39 -13.17
CA PHE A 122 11.24 2.56 -12.42
C PHE A 122 11.92 1.69 -11.37
N ILE A 123 11.20 1.40 -10.28
CA ILE A 123 11.71 0.61 -9.17
C ILE A 123 11.97 -0.83 -9.61
N ASP A 124 11.12 -1.40 -10.45
CA ASP A 124 11.27 -2.77 -10.96
C ASP A 124 12.45 -2.97 -11.93
N GLU A 125 13.14 -1.89 -12.32
CA GLU A 125 14.39 -1.92 -13.10
C GLU A 125 15.64 -2.06 -12.20
N LYS A 126 15.49 -2.04 -10.87
CA LYS A 126 16.61 -2.28 -9.94
C LYS A 126 17.13 -3.71 -10.06
N SER A 127 18.44 -3.88 -9.98
CA SER A 127 19.09 -5.18 -10.15
C SER A 127 18.79 -6.13 -8.99
N ILE A 128 18.56 -7.39 -9.34
CA ILE A 128 18.52 -8.52 -8.41
C ILE A 128 19.90 -9.15 -8.43
N SER A 129 20.53 -9.30 -7.29
CA SER A 129 21.84 -9.95 -7.20
C SER A 129 21.74 -11.34 -6.56
N VAL A 130 22.58 -12.24 -7.05
CA VAL A 130 22.77 -13.58 -6.51
C VAL A 130 24.18 -13.63 -5.95
N GLU A 131 24.29 -13.93 -4.66
CA GLU A 131 25.56 -14.13 -3.97
C GLU A 131 25.77 -15.63 -3.79
N HIS A 132 26.91 -16.12 -4.27
CA HIS A 132 27.28 -17.52 -4.15
C HIS A 132 28.07 -17.73 -2.86
N HIS A 133 27.65 -18.71 -2.06
CA HIS A 133 28.30 -19.09 -0.81
C HIS A 133 29.05 -20.42 -0.97
N SER A 134 29.54 -20.95 0.15
CA SER A 134 30.28 -22.21 0.20
C SER A 134 29.39 -23.43 0.06
N LYS A 135 30.00 -24.56 -0.34
CA LYS A 135 29.39 -25.89 -0.19
C LYS A 135 29.18 -26.18 1.29
N LEU A 136 28.02 -26.72 1.63
CA LEU A 136 27.69 -27.10 3.00
C LEU A 136 27.02 -28.47 3.04
N SER A 137 27.10 -29.14 4.18
CA SER A 137 26.43 -30.42 4.41
C SER A 137 25.40 -30.28 5.51
N ILE A 138 24.15 -30.68 5.23
CA ILE A 138 23.07 -30.74 6.21
C ILE A 138 22.62 -32.20 6.27
N ASN A 139 22.72 -32.82 7.46
CA ASN A 139 22.37 -34.23 7.70
C ASN A 139 23.03 -35.21 6.72
N GLY A 140 24.29 -34.95 6.35
CA GLY A 140 25.06 -35.81 5.43
C GLY A 140 24.76 -35.60 3.94
N VAL A 141 23.88 -34.67 3.59
CA VAL A 141 23.56 -34.29 2.20
C VAL A 141 24.28 -32.99 1.86
N ASN A 142 24.94 -32.94 0.70
CA ASN A 142 25.72 -31.79 0.25
C ASN A 142 24.87 -30.81 -0.55
N PHE A 143 25.04 -29.51 -0.27
CA PHE A 143 24.35 -28.40 -0.92
C PHE A 143 25.36 -27.34 -1.39
N GLU A 144 24.98 -26.58 -2.41
CA GLU A 144 25.61 -25.30 -2.76
C GLU A 144 24.66 -24.18 -2.36
N GLU A 145 25.10 -23.34 -1.43
CA GLU A 145 24.28 -22.26 -0.90
C GLU A 145 24.40 -20.99 -1.76
N THR A 146 23.28 -20.32 -1.99
CA THR A 146 23.23 -19.01 -2.63
C THR A 146 22.21 -18.12 -1.91
N SER A 147 22.47 -16.82 -1.87
CA SER A 147 21.51 -15.82 -1.40
C SER A 147 21.04 -14.94 -2.55
N ILE A 148 19.72 -14.75 -2.65
CA ILE A 148 19.12 -13.82 -3.61
C ILE A 148 18.78 -12.54 -2.86
N LYS A 149 19.36 -11.41 -3.27
CA LYS A 149 19.08 -10.09 -2.70
C LYS A 149 18.04 -9.39 -3.55
N LEU A 150 16.86 -9.16 -2.98
CA LEU A 150 15.78 -8.39 -3.58
C LEU A 150 15.76 -6.99 -2.95
N PRO A 151 15.78 -5.91 -3.74
CA PRO A 151 15.79 -4.57 -3.19
C PRO A 151 14.44 -4.24 -2.55
N THR A 152 14.52 -3.57 -1.40
CA THR A 152 13.37 -2.97 -0.71
C THR A 152 13.68 -1.49 -0.48
N LEU A 153 12.75 -0.62 -0.86
CA LEU A 153 12.89 0.82 -0.77
C LEU A 153 11.91 1.35 0.27
N PHE A 154 12.36 2.34 1.04
CA PHE A 154 11.59 2.96 2.10
C PHE A 154 11.49 4.46 1.89
N MET A 155 10.28 4.96 1.69
CA MET A 155 9.97 6.39 1.77
C MET A 155 9.54 6.70 3.20
N VAL A 156 10.41 7.36 3.95
CA VAL A 156 10.24 7.64 5.40
C VAL A 156 9.95 9.11 5.72
N GLU A 157 9.88 9.97 4.70
CA GLU A 157 9.59 11.40 4.82
C GLU A 157 8.08 11.66 4.85
N THR A 158 7.38 11.03 5.80
CA THR A 158 5.95 11.26 6.04
C THR A 158 5.76 12.16 7.27
N LEU A 159 4.65 12.90 7.31
CA LEU A 159 4.39 13.89 8.36
C LEU A 159 3.83 13.28 9.66
N ASP A 160 3.41 12.02 9.64
CA ASP A 160 2.74 11.32 10.73
C ASP A 160 3.40 9.97 11.08
N GLU A 161 4.69 9.86 10.75
CA GLU A 161 5.56 8.70 11.00
C GLU A 161 5.18 7.42 10.26
N THR A 162 4.19 7.49 9.37
CA THR A 162 3.90 6.43 8.42
C THR A 162 5.08 6.19 7.48
N GLN A 163 5.04 5.12 6.71
CA GLN A 163 6.08 4.82 5.74
C GLN A 163 5.45 4.17 4.52
N ILE A 164 6.01 4.45 3.35
CA ILE A 164 5.69 3.71 2.14
C ILE A 164 6.88 2.81 1.83
N GLU A 165 6.64 1.50 1.80
CA GLU A 165 7.64 0.50 1.47
C GLU A 165 7.35 -0.07 0.08
N VAL A 166 8.39 -0.26 -0.72
CA VAL A 166 8.31 -0.98 -1.99
C VAL A 166 9.28 -2.13 -1.96
N SER A 167 8.75 -3.35 -1.97
CA SER A 167 9.55 -4.58 -2.00
C SER A 167 9.42 -5.26 -3.35
N ILE A 168 10.55 -5.55 -4.00
CA ILE A 168 10.56 -6.36 -5.22
C ILE A 168 10.40 -7.82 -4.84
N GLN A 169 9.35 -8.48 -5.35
CA GLN A 169 9.09 -9.89 -5.09
C GLN A 169 9.02 -10.70 -6.37
N LYS A 170 9.38 -12.00 -6.31
CA LYS A 170 9.19 -12.93 -7.43
C LYS A 170 7.69 -13.13 -7.66
N GLN A 171 7.27 -13.15 -8.91
CA GLN A 171 5.89 -13.48 -9.25
C GLN A 171 5.62 -14.98 -9.00
N GLN A 172 4.51 -15.31 -8.33
CA GLN A 172 4.19 -16.71 -7.98
C GLN A 172 3.82 -17.58 -9.19
N TYR A 173 3.28 -17.00 -10.27
CA TYR A 173 2.76 -17.72 -11.44
C TYR A 173 3.28 -17.18 -12.78
N ALA A 174 4.32 -16.36 -12.77
CA ALA A 174 4.87 -15.73 -13.97
C ALA A 174 6.38 -15.57 -13.89
N SER A 175 7.04 -15.45 -15.04
CA SER A 175 8.47 -15.13 -15.11
C SER A 175 8.68 -13.64 -14.84
N GLY A 176 9.35 -13.32 -13.75
CA GLY A 176 9.79 -11.96 -13.45
C GLY A 176 9.61 -11.57 -11.99
N VAL A 177 9.78 -10.28 -11.75
CA VAL A 177 9.54 -9.66 -10.45
C VAL A 177 8.42 -8.63 -10.54
N GLN A 178 7.84 -8.33 -9.39
CA GLN A 178 6.82 -7.32 -9.25
C GLN A 178 7.10 -6.48 -8.00
N PRO A 179 7.03 -5.14 -8.12
CA PRO A 179 7.07 -4.27 -6.96
C PRO A 179 5.74 -4.38 -6.21
N MET A 180 5.82 -4.65 -4.90
CA MET A 180 4.69 -4.60 -3.99
C MET A 180 4.81 -3.36 -3.13
N VAL A 181 3.77 -2.54 -3.12
CA VAL A 181 3.73 -1.30 -2.32
C VAL A 181 2.96 -1.57 -1.04
N TYR A 182 3.55 -1.20 0.09
CA TYR A 182 2.95 -1.30 1.40
C TYR A 182 2.87 0.08 2.04
N PHE A 183 1.71 0.40 2.61
CA PHE A 183 1.53 1.55 3.48
C PHE A 183 1.63 1.10 4.93
N CYS A 184 2.68 1.52 5.60
CA CYS A 184 3.03 1.12 6.96
C CYS A 184 2.61 2.20 7.95
N ILE A 185 1.68 1.88 8.85
CA ILE A 185 1.08 2.81 9.81
C ILE A 185 1.49 2.39 11.24
N PRO A 186 2.36 3.15 11.93
CA PRO A 186 2.70 2.88 13.32
C PRO A 186 1.49 2.87 14.23
N LEU A 187 1.51 2.07 15.30
CA LEU A 187 0.40 2.00 16.25
C LEU A 187 0.02 3.40 16.78
N LYS A 188 1.01 4.23 17.10
CA LYS A 188 0.79 5.59 17.61
C LYS A 188 0.08 6.54 16.62
N SER A 189 0.10 6.25 15.33
CA SER A 189 -0.57 7.07 14.32
C SER A 189 -2.09 6.82 14.27
N PHE A 190 -2.58 5.77 14.95
CA PHE A 190 -4.01 5.55 15.14
C PHE A 190 -4.55 6.39 16.30
N THR A 191 -5.68 7.05 16.08
CA THR A 191 -6.28 7.97 17.08
C THR A 191 -6.72 7.26 18.36
N ASN A 192 -7.03 5.98 18.27
CA ASN A 192 -7.47 5.15 19.39
C ASN A 192 -6.43 4.07 19.78
N SER A 193 -5.16 4.33 19.50
CA SER A 193 -4.04 3.41 19.78
C SER A 193 -3.92 3.01 21.24
N SER A 194 -4.22 3.93 22.16
CA SER A 194 -4.26 3.70 23.61
C SER A 194 -5.22 2.59 24.04
N ASP A 195 -6.27 2.32 23.24
CA ASP A 195 -7.27 1.30 23.58
C ASP A 195 -6.65 -0.10 23.56
N LEU A 196 -5.67 -0.31 22.67
CA LEU A 196 -4.99 -1.59 22.42
C LEU A 196 -3.56 -1.66 22.96
N LEU A 197 -2.93 -0.53 23.30
CA LEU A 197 -1.56 -0.53 23.83
C LEU A 197 -1.47 -1.41 25.10
N GLY A 198 -0.54 -2.37 25.10
CA GLY A 198 -0.35 -3.34 26.18
C GLY A 198 -1.37 -4.47 26.22
N LYS A 199 -2.30 -4.57 25.25
CA LYS A 199 -3.36 -5.58 25.19
C LYS A 199 -3.29 -6.38 23.90
N SER A 200 -3.78 -7.62 23.95
CA SER A 200 -4.09 -8.38 22.74
C SER A 200 -5.47 -7.97 22.21
N SER A 201 -5.68 -8.08 20.90
CA SER A 201 -6.93 -7.73 20.23
C SER A 201 -8.00 -8.80 20.43
N VAL A 202 -9.25 -8.40 20.62
CA VAL A 202 -10.46 -9.26 20.67
C VAL A 202 -11.39 -9.02 19.48
N SER A 203 -12.37 -9.91 19.28
CA SER A 203 -13.24 -9.83 18.10
C SER A 203 -14.00 -8.52 18.07
N GLY A 204 -13.95 -7.82 16.93
CA GLY A 204 -14.56 -6.49 16.78
C GLY A 204 -13.63 -5.32 17.03
N ASP A 205 -12.42 -5.54 17.58
CA ASP A 205 -11.46 -4.45 17.77
C ASP A 205 -11.06 -3.81 16.44
N LYS A 206 -11.08 -2.48 16.44
CA LYS A 206 -10.83 -1.64 15.27
C LYS A 206 -9.87 -0.51 15.66
N LEU A 207 -8.90 -0.26 14.79
CA LEU A 207 -8.02 0.90 14.82
C LEU A 207 -8.50 1.95 13.82
N ARG A 208 -8.33 3.23 14.17
CA ARG A 208 -8.81 4.37 13.38
C ARG A 208 -7.65 5.27 12.95
N TYR A 209 -7.33 5.24 11.67
CA TYR A 209 -6.34 6.14 11.08
C TYR A 209 -7.08 7.26 10.35
N VAL A 210 -6.74 8.51 10.68
CA VAL A 210 -7.46 9.68 10.18
C VAL A 210 -6.59 10.41 9.16
N ILE A 211 -7.12 10.56 7.95
CA ILE A 211 -6.52 11.38 6.90
C ILE A 211 -7.16 12.76 6.98
N SER A 212 -6.32 13.78 7.14
CA SER A 212 -6.66 15.19 7.25
C SER A 212 -5.65 16.04 6.50
N GLN A 213 -5.77 17.37 6.56
CA GLN A 213 -4.81 18.28 5.93
C GLN A 213 -3.35 18.04 6.37
N SER A 214 -3.13 17.55 7.60
CA SER A 214 -1.78 17.33 8.14
C SER A 214 -1.03 16.15 7.51
N ASN A 215 -1.73 15.18 6.93
CA ASN A 215 -1.14 13.95 6.41
C ASN A 215 -1.69 13.50 5.05
N VAL A 216 -2.56 14.28 4.40
CA VAL A 216 -3.08 14.00 3.06
C VAL A 216 -1.98 13.84 2.00
N GLN A 217 -0.82 14.46 2.23
CA GLN A 217 0.37 14.29 1.39
C GLN A 217 0.79 12.82 1.26
N ASN A 218 0.48 11.95 2.23
CA ASN A 218 0.74 10.52 2.14
C ASN A 218 -0.01 9.88 0.97
N LEU A 219 -1.19 10.36 0.61
CA LEU A 219 -1.94 9.86 -0.54
C LEU A 219 -1.28 10.27 -1.87
N LEU A 220 -0.82 11.52 -1.98
CA LEU A 220 -0.04 11.98 -3.13
C LEU A 220 1.25 11.16 -3.27
N ASN A 221 1.94 10.92 -2.15
CA ASN A 221 3.17 10.12 -2.13
C ASN A 221 2.90 8.67 -2.56
N LEU A 222 1.80 8.04 -2.12
CA LEU A 222 1.41 6.71 -2.58
C LEU A 222 1.15 6.70 -4.10
N MET A 223 0.45 7.69 -4.63
CA MET A 223 0.22 7.80 -6.08
C MET A 223 1.54 7.96 -6.86
N LYS A 224 2.47 8.78 -6.36
CA LYS A 224 3.82 8.91 -6.94
C LYS A 224 4.58 7.59 -6.91
N VAL A 225 4.60 6.91 -5.76
CA VAL A 225 5.30 5.63 -5.57
C VAL A 225 4.75 4.56 -6.50
N PHE A 226 3.42 4.42 -6.63
CA PHE A 226 2.84 3.54 -7.63
C PHE A 226 3.21 3.98 -9.06
N GLY A 227 3.16 5.28 -9.34
CA GLY A 227 3.55 5.85 -10.63
C GLY A 227 4.99 5.52 -11.04
N MET A 228 5.91 5.30 -10.09
CA MET A 228 7.31 4.91 -10.35
C MET A 228 7.60 3.43 -10.06
N ALA A 229 6.61 2.63 -9.62
CA ALA A 229 6.84 1.24 -9.24
C ALA A 229 7.26 0.39 -10.46
N SER A 230 6.52 0.51 -11.56
CA SER A 230 6.84 -0.10 -12.87
C SER A 230 6.20 0.69 -14.00
N LYS A 231 6.60 0.45 -15.25
CA LYS A 231 5.91 1.00 -16.44
C LYS A 231 4.42 0.66 -16.48
N ARG A 232 4.05 -0.53 -16.01
CA ARG A 232 2.65 -0.98 -15.94
C ARG A 232 1.86 -0.17 -14.90
N HIS A 233 2.43 0.00 -13.71
CA HIS A 233 1.81 0.82 -12.67
C HIS A 233 1.73 2.29 -13.09
N ASN A 234 2.76 2.83 -13.75
CA ASN A 234 2.76 4.18 -14.29
C ASN A 234 1.58 4.43 -15.23
N HIS A 235 1.39 3.54 -16.22
CA HIS A 235 0.24 3.63 -17.12
C HIS A 235 -1.08 3.58 -16.36
N ASP A 236 -1.26 2.62 -15.45
CA ASP A 236 -2.50 2.47 -14.70
C ASP A 236 -2.81 3.73 -13.86
N ILE A 237 -1.82 4.27 -13.14
CA ILE A 237 -1.97 5.48 -12.32
C ILE A 237 -2.31 6.70 -13.17
N ILE A 238 -1.68 6.88 -14.34
CA ILE A 238 -2.01 7.96 -15.27
C ILE A 238 -3.47 7.86 -15.73
N GLN A 239 -3.93 6.65 -16.08
CA GLN A 239 -5.32 6.44 -16.51
C GLN A 239 -6.31 6.70 -15.37
N ILE A 240 -5.98 6.28 -14.15
CA ILE A 240 -6.79 6.55 -12.97
C ILE A 240 -6.90 8.05 -12.74
N ILE A 241 -5.78 8.79 -12.69
CA ILE A 241 -5.83 10.23 -12.43
C ILE A 241 -6.65 10.96 -13.50
N ARG A 242 -6.50 10.60 -14.78
CA ARG A 242 -7.35 11.11 -15.87
C ARG A 242 -8.82 10.81 -15.62
N THR A 243 -9.15 9.56 -15.30
CA THR A 243 -10.52 9.14 -14.99
C THR A 243 -11.11 9.96 -13.85
N LEU A 244 -10.35 10.18 -12.76
CA LEU A 244 -10.79 10.98 -11.62
C LEU A 244 -11.01 12.45 -12.01
N LEU A 245 -10.10 13.05 -12.78
CA LEU A 245 -10.23 14.43 -13.27
C LEU A 245 -11.49 14.62 -14.13
N GLU A 246 -11.89 13.61 -14.91
CA GLU A 246 -13.14 13.66 -15.68
C GLU A 246 -14.40 13.36 -14.85
N ILE A 247 -14.28 12.87 -13.61
CA ILE A 247 -15.41 12.74 -12.68
C ILE A 247 -15.63 14.08 -11.95
N ILE A 248 -14.54 14.80 -11.67
CA ILE A 248 -14.55 16.08 -10.93
C ILE A 248 -14.84 17.27 -11.86
N GLY A 249 -14.47 17.18 -13.13
CA GLY A 249 -14.73 18.19 -14.16
C GLY A 249 -16.17 18.22 -14.62
#